data_AF-A0A2W4R9B3-F1
#
_entry.id   AF-A0A2W4R9B3-F1
#
_cell.length_a   1.000
_cell.length_b   1.000
_cell.length_c   1.000
_cell.angle_alpha   90.00
_cell.angle_beta   90.00
_cell.angle_gamma   90.00
#
_symmetry.space_group_name_H-M   'P 1'
#
loop_
_entity.id
_entity.type
_entity.pdbx_description
1 polymer ?
#
loop_
_entity_poly.entity_id
_entity_poly.type
_entity_poly.pdbx_seq_one_letter_code
_entity_poly.pdbx_strand_id
1 'polypeptide(L)' 'MNIERRYIVDENNRKIAVQLDIETFEKIETILENQALYQLMQAHDGDEELNLDDAVKHYQTLGQSRCN' A
#
# COMPACT_ATOMS: atom_id res chain seq x y z
N MET A 1 -10.22 17.52 -0.78
CA MET A 1 -9.44 17.14 -1.98
C MET A 1 -10.37 17.27 -3.17
N ASN A 2 -10.04 18.11 -4.14
CA ASN A 2 -10.81 18.22 -5.38
C ASN A 2 -10.07 17.39 -6.44
N ILE A 3 -10.76 16.44 -7.07
CA ILE A 3 -10.16 15.49 -8.01
C ILE A 3 -10.69 15.82 -9.40
N GLU A 4 -9.86 16.43 -10.23
CA GLU A 4 -10.20 16.70 -11.63
C GLU A 4 -10.07 15.43 -12.45
N ARG A 5 -11.20 14.76 -12.66
CA ARG A 5 -11.27 13.49 -13.39
C ARG A 5 -11.74 13.69 -14.83
N ARG A 6 -10.95 13.19 -15.77
CA ARG A 6 -11.35 13.06 -17.18
C ARG A 6 -11.66 11.60 -17.48
N TYR A 7 -12.69 11.35 -18.28
CA TYR A 7 -13.11 9.99 -18.63
C TYR A 7 -12.74 9.67 -20.07
N ILE A 8 -12.19 8.48 -20.28
CA ILE A 8 -12.02 7.89 -21.61
C ILE A 8 -13.23 6.98 -21.84
N VAL A 9 -13.91 7.18 -22.96
CA VAL A 9 -15.11 6.43 -23.34
C VAL A 9 -14.88 5.58 -24.59
N ASP A 10 -15.58 4.46 -24.69
CA ASP A 10 -15.62 3.61 -25.89
C ASP A 10 -16.62 4.12 -26.94
N GLU A 11 -16.77 3.39 -28.05
CA GLU A 11 -17.70 3.70 -29.15
C GLU A 11 -19.17 3.70 -28.72
N ASN A 12 -19.51 3.04 -27.61
CA ASN A 12 -20.86 2.99 -27.04
C ASN A 12 -21.05 4.03 -25.93
N ASN A 13 -20.15 5.00 -25.83
CA ASN A 13 -20.12 6.04 -24.79
C ASN A 13 -20.02 5.46 -23.36
N ARG A 14 -19.41 4.27 -23.20
CA ARG A 14 -19.16 3.65 -21.89
C ARG A 14 -17.80 4.09 -21.38
N LYS A 15 -17.74 4.52 -20.12
CA LYS A 15 -16.49 4.90 -19.45
C LYS A 15 -15.63 3.67 -19.23
N ILE A 16 -14.44 3.63 -19.81
CA ILE A 16 -13.51 2.50 -19.72
C ILE A 16 -12.25 2.82 -18.92
N ALA A 17 -11.91 4.11 -18.79
CA ALA A 17 -10.79 4.55 -17.97
C ALA A 17 -11.03 5.96 -17.42
N VAL A 18 -10.27 6.29 -16.38
CA VAL A 18 -10.15 7.65 -15.83
C VAL A 18 -8.73 8.12 -16.04
N GLN A 19 -8.58 9.36 -16.48
CA GLN A 19 -7.31 10.06 -16.54
C GLN A 19 -7.27 11.08 -15.39
N LEU A 20 -6.21 11.01 -14.62
CA LEU A 20 -5.87 11.90 -13.51
C LEU A 20 -4.49 12.51 -13.79
N ASP A 21 -4.21 13.68 -13.21
CA ASP A 21 -2.83 14.13 -13.06
C ASP A 21 -2.07 13.20 -12.11
N ILE A 22 -0.75 13.11 -12.31
CA ILE A 22 0.08 12.15 -11.59
C ILE A 22 0.10 12.41 -10.09
N GLU A 23 0.13 13.68 -9.67
CA GLU A 23 0.14 14.06 -8.25
C GLU A 23 -1.15 13.62 -7.54
N THR A 24 -2.30 13.78 -8.20
CA THR A 24 -3.59 13.32 -7.68
C THR A 24 -3.63 11.80 -7.58
N PHE A 25 -3.10 11.08 -8.56
CA PHE A 25 -3.02 9.62 -8.52
C PHE A 25 -2.14 9.13 -7.36
N GLU A 26 -0.92 9.66 -7.23
CA GLU A 26 0.02 9.31 -6.16
C GLU A 26 -0.53 9.62 -4.76
N LYS A 27 -1.28 10.73 -4.64
CA LYS A 27 -1.95 11.09 -3.38
C LYS A 27 -3.04 10.10 -3.01
N ILE A 28 -3.78 9.57 -3.99
CA ILE A 28 -4.77 8.52 -3.76
C ILE A 28 -4.07 7.25 -3.29
N GLU A 29 -3.00 6.82 -3.97
CA GLU A 29 -2.21 5.63 -3.57
C GLU A 29 -1.69 5.79 -2.15
N THR A 30 -1.04 6.90 -1.83
CA THR A 30 -0.48 7.17 -0.50
C THR A 30 -1.54 7.04 0.59
N ILE A 31 -2.75 7.56 0.37
CA ILE A 31 -3.83 7.46 1.36
C ILE A 31 -4.28 6.01 1.53
N LEU A 32 -4.44 5.27 0.43
CA LEU A 32 -4.85 3.87 0.46
C LEU A 32 -3.79 2.98 1.14
N GLU A 33 -2.52 3.16 0.79
CA GLU A 33 -1.40 2.43 1.38
C GLU A 33 -1.25 2.71 2.87
N ASN A 34 -1.32 3.98 3.28
CA ASN A 34 -1.25 4.35 4.69
C ASN A 34 -2.39 3.74 5.49
N GLN A 35 -3.61 3.72 4.92
CA GLN A 35 -4.75 3.08 5.57
C GLN A 35 -4.55 1.56 5.70
N ALA A 36 -4.10 0.91 4.63
CA ALA A 36 -3.84 -0.54 4.65
C ALA A 36 -2.72 -0.89 5.64
N LEU A 37 -1.64 -0.11 5.67
CA LEU A 37 -0.54 -0.27 6.61
C LEU A 37 -1.01 -0.08 8.05
N TYR A 38 -1.81 0.96 8.32
CA TYR A 38 -2.40 1.16 9.64
C TYR A 38 -3.23 -0.04 10.08
N GLN A 39 -4.08 -0.59 9.20
CA GLN A 39 -4.87 -1.78 9.52
C GLN A 39 -3.99 -3.00 9.79
N LEU A 40 -2.91 -3.16 9.02
CA LEU A 40 -1.93 -4.24 9.25
C LEU A 40 -1.26 -4.09 10.62
N MET A 41 -0.83 -2.88 10.98
CA MET A 41 -0.25 -2.62 12.30
C MET A 41 -1.26 -2.90 13.42
N GLN A 42 -2.52 -2.46 13.27
CA GLN A 42 -3.57 -2.72 14.26
C GLN A 42 -3.91 -4.21 14.40
N ALA A 43 -3.81 -5.00 13.32
CA ALA A 43 -4.04 -6.43 13.38
C ALA A 43 -2.97 -7.19 14.18
N HIS A 44 -1.80 -6.58 14.36
CA HIS A 44 -0.68 -7.06 15.15
C HIS A 44 -0.51 -6.26 16.46
N ASP A 45 -1.50 -5.46 16.84
CA ASP A 45 -1.48 -4.68 18.09
C ASP A 45 -1.55 -5.64 19.29
N GLY A 46 -0.54 -5.58 20.16
CA GLY A 46 -0.36 -6.51 21.28
C GLY A 46 0.53 -7.72 20.98
N ASP A 47 1.07 -7.85 19.76
CA ASP A 47 2.17 -8.78 19.50
C ASP A 47 3.42 -8.39 20.30
N GLU A 48 4.31 -9.36 20.53
CA GLU A 48 5.55 -9.12 21.26
C GLU A 48 6.46 -8.15 20.49
N GLU A 49 6.77 -7.01 21.11
CA GLU A 49 7.76 -6.07 20.59
C GLU A 49 9.17 -6.63 20.81
N LEU A 50 9.88 -6.89 19.72
CA LEU A 50 11.29 -7.29 19.77
C LEU A 50 12.17 -6.06 20.01
N ASN A 51 13.16 -6.20 20.91
CA ASN A 51 14.25 -5.24 20.98
C ASN A 51 15.12 -5.31 19.71
N LEU A 52 15.99 -4.31 19.52
CA LEU A 52 16.81 -4.21 18.30
C LEU A 52 17.65 -5.46 18.04
N ASP A 53 18.30 -6.03 19.05
CA ASP A 53 19.18 -7.18 18.89
C ASP A 53 18.40 -8.44 18.49
N ASP A 54 17.23 -8.65 19.10
CA ASP A 54 16.39 -9.82 18.81
C ASP A 54 15.64 -9.65 17.49
N ALA A 55 15.24 -8.43 17.12
CA ALA A 55 14.70 -8.11 15.81
C ALA A 55 15.72 -8.39 14.69
N VAL A 56 16.98 -7.95 14.86
CA VAL A 56 18.05 -8.20 13.88
C VAL A 56 18.33 -9.70 13.72
N LYS A 57 18.42 -10.45 14.83
CA LYS A 57 18.59 -11.92 14.77
C LYS A 57 17.42 -12.59 14.06
N HIS A 58 16.18 -12.21 14.40
CA HIS A 58 14.97 -12.75 13.78
C HIS A 58 14.97 -12.48 12.26
N TYR A 59 15.32 -11.27 11.83
CA TYR A 59 15.35 -10.92 10.41
C TYR A 59 16.40 -11.74 9.62
N GLN A 60 17.55 -12.03 10.24
CA GLN A 60 18.59 -12.84 9.62
C GLN A 60 18.17 -14.29 9.39
N THR A 61 17.32 -14.87 10.26
CA THR A 61 16.84 -16.25 10.09
C THR A 61 15.77 -16.37 9.01
N LEU A 62 14.93 -15.33 8.82
CA LEU A 62 13.93 -15.27 7.74
C LEU A 62 14.58 -15.31 6.35
N GLY A 63 15.79 -14.75 6.21
CA GLY A 63 16.57 -14.79 4.96
C GLY A 63 17.10 -16.18 4.60
N GLN A 64 17.42 -17.02 5.60
CA GLN A 64 17.91 -18.39 5.39
C GLN A 64 16.80 -19.36 4.96
N SER A 65 15.56 -19.17 5.44
CA SER A 65 14.43 -20.05 5.13
C SER A 65 13.88 -19.90 3.70
N ARG A 66 14.28 -18.86 2.95
CA ARG A 66 13.80 -18.61 1.57
C ARG A 66 14.70 -19.18 0.46
N CYS A 67 15.80 -19.86 0.82
CA CYS A 67 16.73 -20.49 -0.13
C CYS A 67 16.88 -22.02 0.03
N ASN A 68 15.94 -22.71 0.68
CA ASN A 68 15.84 -24.17 0.66
C ASN A 68 14.58 -24.64 -0.08
#